data_AF-A0A9E2YUI9-F1
#
_entry.id   AF-A0A9E2YUI9-F1
#
_cell.length_a   1.000
_cell.length_b   1.000
_cell.length_c   1.000
_cell.angle_alpha   90.00
_cell.angle_beta   90.00
_cell.angle_gamma   90.00
#
_symmetry.space_group_name_H-M   'P 1'
#
loop_
_entity.id
_entity.type
_entity.pdbx_description
1 polymer ?
#
loop_
_entity_poly.entity_id
_entity_poly.type
_entity_poly.pdbx_seq_one_letter_code
_entity_poly.pdbx_strand_id
1 'polypeptide(L)' 'MSLPVAVTISGMESVGVLRQNLQIARGFKPLPASAMQALRDRCHGDASDGRYELFKTTKKYDGDLGREQHGYPPAKELPA' A
#
# COMPACT_ATOMS: atom_id res chain seq x y z
N MET A 1 10.28 -9.14 -1.24
CA MET A 1 11.44 -9.78 -1.89
C MET A 1 11.09 -10.67 -3.10
N SER A 2 9.89 -11.25 -3.25
CA SER A 2 9.52 -12.03 -4.47
C SER A 2 9.13 -11.19 -5.70
N LEU A 3 9.08 -9.86 -5.55
CA LEU A 3 8.77 -8.92 -6.63
C LEU A 3 10.07 -8.26 -7.12
N PRO A 4 10.11 -7.78 -8.38
CA PRO A 4 11.31 -7.17 -8.96
C PRO A 4 11.51 -5.72 -8.46
N VAL A 5 11.82 -5.58 -7.18
CA VAL A 5 12.10 -4.29 -6.53
C VAL A 5 13.57 -4.20 -6.14
N ALA A 6 14.19 -3.03 -6.29
CA ALA A 6 15.58 -2.82 -5.91
C ALA A 6 15.80 -2.92 -4.40
N VAL A 7 14.85 -2.40 -3.61
CA VAL A 7 14.91 -2.38 -2.14
C VAL A 7 13.54 -2.72 -1.58
N THR A 8 13.51 -3.52 -0.51
CA THR A 8 12.31 -3.74 0.32
C THR A 8 12.54 -3.06 1.67
N ILE A 9 11.73 -2.06 2.00
CA ILE A 9 11.75 -1.39 3.31
C ILE A 9 10.70 -2.05 4.20
N SER A 10 11.07 -2.38 5.44
CA SER A 10 10.17 -3.00 6.42
C SER A 10 10.23 -2.25 7.74
N GLY A 11 9.08 -1.72 8.17
CA GLY A 11 8.92 -1.09 9.47
C GLY A 11 9.03 -2.09 10.62
N MET A 12 9.40 -1.60 11.80
CA MET A 12 9.44 -2.39 13.03
C MET A 12 9.27 -1.48 14.24
N GLU A 13 8.15 -1.63 14.94
CA GLU A 13 7.87 -0.88 16.18
C GLU A 13 8.46 -1.56 17.43
N SER A 14 8.92 -2.82 17.29
CA SER A 14 9.45 -3.61 18.40
C SER A 14 10.63 -4.48 17.98
N VAL A 15 11.43 -4.87 18.97
CA VAL A 15 12.56 -5.80 18.78
C VAL A 15 12.08 -7.18 18.31
N GLY A 16 10.85 -7.58 18.67
CA GLY A 16 10.25 -8.82 18.17
C GLY A 16 10.10 -8.81 16.65
N VAL A 17 9.51 -7.73 16.11
CA VAL A 17 9.33 -7.54 14.67
C VAL A 17 10.68 -7.41 13.95
N LEU A 18 11.66 -6.74 14.55
CA LEU A 18 13.05 -6.72 14.03
C LEU A 18 13.60 -8.14 13.86
N ARG A 19 13.52 -8.98 14.90
CA ARG A 19 14.04 -10.37 14.85
C ARG A 19 13.33 -11.19 13.78
N GLN A 20 12.00 -11.04 13.65
CA GLN A 20 11.22 -11.70 12.60
C GLN A 20 11.67 -11.25 11.20
N ASN A 21 11.81 -9.94 10.98
CA ASN A 21 12.25 -9.38 9.69
C ASN A 21 13.64 -9.91 9.32
N LEU A 22 14.57 -9.99 10.29
CA LEU A 22 15.90 -10.57 10.08
C LEU A 22 15.86 -12.06 9.74
N GLN A 23 14.98 -12.84 10.37
CA GLN A 23 14.79 -14.26 10.04
C GLN A 23 14.28 -14.42 8.61
N ILE A 24 13.28 -13.63 8.20
CA ILE A 24 12.73 -13.65 6.84
C ILE A 24 13.81 -13.26 5.83
N ALA A 25 14.59 -12.20 6.10
CA ALA A 25 15.65 -11.74 5.20
C ALA A 25 16.76 -12.79 5.03
N ARG A 26 17.20 -13.43 6.12
CA ARG A 26 18.25 -14.47 6.09
C ARG A 26 17.78 -15.77 5.45
N GLY A 27 16.52 -16.15 5.68
CA GLY A 27 15.93 -17.40 5.24
C GLY A 27 15.00 -17.27 4.03
N PHE A 28 15.12 -16.18 3.26
CA PHE A 28 14.14 -15.85 2.24
C PHE A 28 14.05 -16.96 1.18
N LYS A 29 12.83 -17.40 0.91
CA LYS A 29 12.50 -18.29 -0.20
C LYS A 29 11.46 -17.60 -1.07
N PRO A 30 11.72 -17.41 -2.38
CA PRO A 30 10.74 -16.84 -3.26
C PRO A 30 9.46 -17.68 -3.28
N LEU A 31 8.30 -17.02 -3.26
CA LEU A 31 7.04 -17.70 -3.49
C LEU A 31 6.96 -18.20 -4.94
N PRO A 32 6.48 -19.42 -5.19
CA PRO A 32 6.21 -19.88 -6.55
C PRO A 32 5.09 -19.05 -7.18
N ALA A 33 5.06 -19.02 -8.51
CA ALA A 33 4.09 -18.22 -9.27
C ALA A 33 2.63 -18.53 -8.89
N SER A 34 2.30 -19.79 -8.64
CA SER A 34 0.97 -20.22 -8.20
C SER A 34 0.58 -19.65 -6.83
N ALA A 35 1.51 -19.63 -5.86
CA ALA A 35 1.25 -19.04 -4.55
C ALA A 35 1.10 -17.51 -4.62
N MET A 36 1.89 -16.84 -5.47
CA MET A 36 1.73 -15.41 -5.74
C MET A 36 0.36 -15.12 -6.35
N GLN A 37 -0.10 -15.95 -7.30
CA GLN A 37 -1.43 -15.79 -7.91
C GLN A 37 -2.55 -16.00 -6.90
N ALA A 38 -2.47 -17.07 -6.08
CA ALA A 38 -3.46 -17.32 -5.04
C ALA A 38 -3.58 -16.15 -4.04
N LEU A 39 -2.48 -15.45 -3.72
CA LEU A 39 -2.54 -14.23 -2.90
C LEU A 39 -3.26 -13.08 -3.62
N ARG A 40 -3.03 -12.88 -4.92
CA ARG A 40 -3.75 -11.86 -5.70
C ARG A 40 -5.24 -12.14 -5.75
N ASP A 41 -5.62 -13.39 -6.03
CA ASP A 41 -7.02 -13.79 -6.14
C ASP A 41 -7.76 -13.56 -4.81
N ARG A 42 -7.13 -13.93 -3.70
CA ARG A 42 -7.67 -13.69 -2.35
C ARG A 42 -7.89 -12.22 -2.03
N CYS A 43 -7.01 -11.34 -2.50
CA CYS A 43 -7.08 -9.90 -2.23
C CYS A 43 -7.85 -9.11 -3.29
N HIS A 44 -8.25 -9.74 -4.41
CA HIS A 44 -8.85 -9.05 -5.55
C HIS A 44 -10.09 -8.23 -5.16
N GLY A 45 -10.96 -8.79 -4.32
CA GLY A 45 -12.19 -8.12 -3.89
C GLY A 45 -11.96 -6.79 -3.18
N ASP A 46 -10.94 -6.71 -2.32
CA ASP A 46 -10.66 -5.52 -1.51
C ASP A 46 -9.67 -4.56 -2.18
N ALA A 47 -8.82 -5.08 -3.07
CA ALA A 47 -7.78 -4.31 -3.73
C ALA A 47 -8.20 -3.67 -5.08
N SER A 48 -9.40 -3.99 -5.59
CA SER A 48 -9.78 -3.65 -6.97
C SER A 48 -10.36 -2.26 -7.17
N ASP A 49 -11.15 -1.74 -6.23
CA ASP A 49 -11.91 -0.48 -6.42
C ASP A 49 -11.36 0.70 -5.59
N GLY A 50 -10.33 0.47 -4.76
CA GLY A 50 -9.66 1.51 -4.01
C GLY A 50 -10.48 2.11 -2.86
N ARG A 51 -11.59 1.48 -2.45
CA ARG A 51 -12.50 1.98 -1.40
C ARG A 51 -11.83 2.21 -0.04
N TYR A 52 -10.72 1.52 0.22
CA TYR A 52 -9.97 1.61 1.48
C TYR A 52 -8.78 2.59 1.43
N GLU A 53 -8.46 3.14 0.26
CA GLU A 53 -7.25 3.96 0.03
C GLU A 53 -7.60 5.36 -0.50
N LEU A 54 -8.59 6.01 0.14
CA LEU A 54 -9.14 7.29 -0.30
C LEU A 54 -8.09 8.41 -0.44
N PHE A 55 -6.99 8.34 0.29
CA PHE A 55 -5.86 9.26 0.14
C PHE A 55 -5.18 9.15 -1.24
N LYS A 56 -5.16 7.95 -1.83
CA LYS A 56 -4.53 7.71 -3.14
C LYS A 56 -5.53 7.80 -4.29
N THR A 57 -6.79 7.43 -4.04
CA THR A 57 -7.81 7.27 -5.10
C THR A 57 -8.77 8.43 -5.22
N THR A 58 -8.77 9.35 -4.25
CA THR A 58 -9.65 10.52 -4.26
C THR A 58 -8.86 11.78 -3.94
N LYS A 59 -9.59 12.89 -3.79
CA LYS A 59 -9.05 14.17 -3.31
C LYS A 59 -9.47 14.49 -1.88
N LYS A 60 -10.10 13.54 -1.17
CA LYS A 60 -10.72 13.77 0.15
C LYS A 60 -9.78 14.39 1.18
N TYR A 61 -8.48 14.10 1.10
CA TYR A 61 -7.48 14.58 2.06
C TYR A 61 -6.46 15.56 1.47
N ASP A 62 -6.64 16.01 0.23
CA ASP A 62 -5.77 17.03 -0.38
C ASP A 62 -6.04 18.38 0.30
N GLY A 63 -4.98 19.09 0.69
CA GLY A 63 -5.08 20.41 1.32
C GLY A 63 -5.53 21.51 0.34
N ASP A 64 -6.13 22.56 0.87
CA ASP A 64 -6.78 23.63 0.08
C ASP A 64 -5.84 24.28 -0.93
N LEU A 65 -4.62 24.64 -0.52
CA LEU A 65 -3.64 25.25 -1.43
C LEU A 65 -3.27 24.34 -2.60
N GLY A 66 -3.08 23.04 -2.34
CA GLY A 66 -2.79 22.06 -3.40
C GLY A 66 -3.98 21.89 -4.34
N ARG A 67 -5.21 21.94 -3.82
CA ARG A 67 -6.43 21.88 -4.63
C ARG A 67 -6.55 23.07 -5.57
N GLU A 68 -6.35 24.27 -5.05
CA GLU A 68 -6.38 25.51 -5.85
C GLU A 68 -5.35 25.46 -6.98
N GLN A 69 -4.10 25.09 -6.67
CA GLN A 69 -3.02 24.97 -7.65
C GLN A 69 -3.32 23.96 -8.77
N HIS A 70 -4.14 22.95 -8.49
CA HIS A 70 -4.50 21.90 -9.43
C HIS A 70 -5.92 22.02 -9.99
N GLY A 71 -6.63 23.12 -9.70
CA GLY A 71 -7.99 23.37 -10.20
C GLY A 71 -9.04 22.39 -9.67
N TYR A 72 -8.80 21.78 -8.51
CA TYR A 72 -9.80 20.92 -7.86
C TYR A 72 -10.79 21.77 -7.04
N PRO A 73 -12.05 21.28 -6.85
CA PRO A 73 -13.02 21.96 -5.98
C PRO A 73 -12.45 22.21 -4.57
N PRO A 74 -12.93 23.19 -3.80
CA PRO A 74 -12.58 23.28 -2.38
C PRO A 74 -13.14 22.10 -1.59
N ALA A 75 -12.55 21.76 -0.44
CA ALA A 75 -12.95 20.60 0.35
C ALA A 75 -14.45 20.59 0.75
N LYS A 76 -15.02 21.77 0.99
CA LYS A 76 -16.44 22.00 1.33
C LYS A 76 -17.41 21.60 0.22
N GLU A 77 -16.95 21.49 -1.03
CA GLU A 77 -17.77 21.13 -2.20
C GLU A 77 -17.65 19.65 -2.57
N LEU A 78 -16.87 18.87 -1.83
CA LEU A 78 -16.78 17.43 -2.05
C LEU A 78 -18.02 16.71 -1.52
N PRO A 79 -18.41 15.59 -2.17
CA PRO A 79 -19.32 14.64 -1.56
C PRO A 79 -18.80 14.18 -0.20
N ALA A 80 -19.73 13.99 0.76
CA ALA A 80 -19.42 13.49 2.11
C ALA A 80 -18.76 12.11 2.10
#